data_AF-A0AAW7XAD2-F1
#
_entry.id   AF-A0AAW7XAD2-F1
#
_cell.length_a   1.000
_cell.length_b   1.000
_cell.length_c   1.000
_cell.angle_alpha   90.00
_cell.angle_beta   90.00
_cell.angle_gamma   90.00
#
_symmetry.space_group_name_H-M   'P 1'
#
loop_
_entity.id
_entity.type
_entity.pdbx_description
1 polymer ?
#
loop_
_entity_poly.entity_id
_entity_poly.type
_entity_poly.pdbx_seq_one_letter_code
_entity_poly.pdbx_strand_id
1 'polypeptide(L)'
;MEIKAPALALISTGMITAIGADTAMSAASVNAGISSQGESHYFNKRNKPIRLASIPEGALDPLDNNLNAAVKKCSENHWYLVRIAARALRECLECFTPNDPVPVFLACPEVLPNTSNRVHPSFIKHLQIQSKANIDLPNSKLTYTGRAGGLEMIELAFKFLDATGRDFVLVGGVDSYK
;
A
#
# COMPACT_ATOMS: atom_id res chain seq x y z
N MET A 1 -21.73 32.63 6.59
CA MET A 1 -20.81 32.39 5.46
C MET A 1 -20.49 30.91 5.51
N GLU A 2 -21.11 30.11 4.63
CA GLU A 2 -20.80 28.67 4.54
C GLU A 2 -19.35 28.54 4.06
N ILE A 3 -18.47 28.03 4.92
CA ILE A 3 -17.13 27.64 4.52
C ILE A 3 -17.31 26.36 3.70
N LYS A 4 -17.30 26.50 2.38
CA LYS A 4 -17.33 25.35 1.48
C LYS A 4 -16.01 24.59 1.70
N ALA A 5 -16.10 23.37 2.24
CA ALA A 5 -14.92 22.54 2.42
C ALA A 5 -14.20 22.38 1.07
N PRO A 6 -12.87 22.45 1.05
CA PRO A 6 -12.12 22.26 -0.19
C PRO A 6 -12.49 20.91 -0.82
N ALA A 7 -12.85 20.94 -2.10
CA ALA A 7 -13.15 19.73 -2.85
C ALA A 7 -11.84 19.08 -3.27
N LEU A 8 -11.59 17.86 -2.81
CA LEU A 8 -10.48 17.05 -3.30
C LEU A 8 -10.94 16.15 -4.45
N ALA A 9 -10.06 15.97 -5.42
CA ALA A 9 -10.27 15.07 -6.54
C ALA A 9 -9.26 13.92 -6.46
N LEU A 10 -9.73 12.71 -6.75
CA LEU A 10 -8.85 11.58 -7.03
C LEU A 10 -8.46 11.67 -8.51
N ILE A 11 -7.19 11.99 -8.76
CA ILE A 11 -6.67 12.24 -10.11
C ILE A 11 -5.96 11.03 -10.73
N SER A 12 -5.54 10.07 -9.89
CA SER A 12 -4.87 8.84 -10.32
C SER A 12 -5.05 7.76 -9.26
N THR A 13 -4.92 6.50 -9.69
CA THR A 13 -5.05 5.31 -8.87
C THR A 13 -4.05 4.27 -9.31
N GLY A 14 -3.59 3.46 -8.36
CA GLY A 14 -2.95 2.20 -8.66
C GLY A 14 -3.26 1.18 -7.58
N MET A 15 -3.39 -0.08 -7.97
CA MET A 15 -3.68 -1.17 -7.04
C MET A 15 -3.18 -2.50 -7.59
N ILE A 16 -2.76 -3.38 -6.68
CA ILE A 16 -2.62 -4.79 -6.99
C ILE A 16 -3.46 -5.58 -5.99
N THR A 17 -4.23 -6.53 -6.50
CA THR A 17 -5.17 -7.33 -5.72
C THR A 17 -5.06 -8.79 -6.10
N ALA A 18 -5.75 -9.66 -5.38
CA ALA A 18 -5.79 -11.08 -5.71
C ALA A 18 -6.56 -11.39 -7.02
N ILE A 19 -7.22 -10.40 -7.63
CA ILE A 19 -8.01 -10.56 -8.86
C ILE A 19 -7.55 -9.62 -10.00
N GLY A 20 -6.52 -8.81 -9.78
CA GLY A 20 -6.01 -7.88 -10.79
C GLY A 20 -4.62 -7.33 -10.45
N ALA A 21 -3.78 -7.19 -11.48
CA ALA A 21 -2.41 -6.69 -11.35
C ALA A 21 -2.31 -5.14 -11.41
N ASP A 22 -3.44 -4.49 -11.70
CA ASP A 22 -3.64 -3.05 -11.80
C ASP A 22 -5.10 -2.70 -11.48
N THR A 23 -5.43 -1.41 -11.52
CA THR A 23 -6.76 -0.84 -11.29
C THR A 23 -7.77 -1.32 -12.32
N ALA A 24 -7.42 -1.30 -13.60
CA ALA A 24 -8.34 -1.62 -14.68
C ALA A 24 -8.75 -3.10 -14.63
N MET A 25 -7.79 -4.00 -14.43
CA MET A 25 -8.00 -5.43 -14.28
C MET A 25 -8.80 -5.74 -13.00
N SER A 26 -8.48 -5.08 -11.89
CA SER A 26 -9.23 -5.27 -10.63
C SER A 26 -10.69 -4.84 -10.79
N ALA A 27 -10.96 -3.69 -11.40
CA ALA A 27 -12.31 -3.22 -11.70
C ALA A 27 -13.07 -4.17 -12.65
N ALA A 28 -12.43 -4.62 -13.73
CA ALA A 28 -13.02 -5.57 -14.66
C ALA A 28 -13.38 -6.89 -13.98
N SER A 29 -12.47 -7.44 -13.16
CA SER A 29 -12.70 -8.66 -12.39
C SER A 29 -13.85 -8.52 -11.39
N VAL A 30 -13.95 -7.38 -10.69
CA VAL A 30 -15.08 -7.09 -9.79
C VAL A 30 -16.40 -7.05 -10.57
N ASN A 31 -16.45 -6.33 -11.69
CA ASN A 31 -17.65 -6.20 -12.50
C ASN A 31 -18.09 -7.55 -13.11
N ALA A 32 -17.14 -8.43 -13.42
CA ALA A 32 -17.39 -9.77 -13.91
C ALA A 32 -17.72 -10.79 -12.79
N GLY A 33 -17.69 -10.39 -11.52
CA GLY A 33 -17.96 -11.29 -10.39
C GLY A 33 -16.88 -12.35 -10.16
N ILE A 34 -15.63 -12.07 -10.56
CA ILE A 34 -14.52 -13.00 -10.41
C ILE A 34 -14.12 -13.13 -8.93
N SER A 35 -13.94 -14.37 -8.48
CA SER A 35 -13.44 -14.70 -7.15
C SER A 35 -12.12 -15.47 -7.26
N SER A 36 -11.11 -15.05 -6.51
CA SER A 36 -9.82 -15.73 -6.40
C SER A 36 -9.61 -16.44 -5.04
N GLN A 37 -10.69 -16.69 -4.30
CA GLN A 37 -10.59 -17.44 -3.04
C GLN A 37 -10.21 -18.90 -3.26
N GLY A 38 -8.97 -19.24 -2.94
CA GLY A 38 -8.41 -20.59 -3.03
C GLY A 38 -8.04 -21.16 -1.67
N GLU A 39 -7.68 -22.44 -1.65
CA GLU A 39 -6.94 -22.99 -0.51
C GLU A 39 -5.56 -22.33 -0.42
N SER A 40 -5.15 -21.96 0.78
CA SER A 40 -3.81 -21.40 1.02
C SER A 40 -2.89 -22.42 1.67
N HIS A 41 -1.61 -22.08 1.78
CA HIS A 41 -0.64 -22.84 2.56
C HIS A 41 -0.69 -22.54 4.06
N TYR A 42 -1.67 -21.75 4.52
CA TYR A 42 -1.91 -21.49 5.94
C TYR A 42 -2.91 -22.50 6.50
N PHE A 43 -2.60 -23.07 7.66
CA PHE A 43 -3.44 -24.06 8.31
C PHE A 43 -4.02 -23.50 9.61
N ASN A 44 -5.28 -23.82 9.88
CA ASN A 44 -5.90 -23.50 11.17
C ASN A 44 -5.47 -24.49 12.27
N LYS A 45 -5.94 -24.28 13.50
CA LYS A 45 -5.66 -25.16 14.66
C LYS A 45 -6.09 -26.63 14.49
N ARG A 46 -6.90 -26.94 13.46
CA ARG A 46 -7.36 -28.30 13.10
C ARG A 46 -6.60 -28.88 11.91
N ASN A 47 -5.48 -28.27 11.52
CA ASN A 47 -4.69 -28.64 10.35
C ASN A 47 -5.51 -28.66 9.04
N LYS A 48 -6.44 -27.72 8.88
CA LYS A 48 -7.18 -27.50 7.62
C LYS A 48 -6.70 -26.22 6.94
N PRO A 49 -6.50 -26.24 5.61
CA PRO A 49 -6.18 -25.04 4.85
C PRO A 49 -7.19 -23.93 5.11
N ILE A 50 -6.70 -22.73 5.41
CA ILE A 50 -7.50 -21.52 5.46
C ILE A 50 -7.71 -21.07 4.03
N ARG A 51 -8.94 -20.72 3.65
CA ARG A 51 -9.21 -20.13 2.34
C ARG A 51 -8.84 -18.65 2.35
N LEU A 52 -8.02 -18.23 1.39
CA LEU A 52 -7.58 -16.84 1.22
C LEU A 52 -7.66 -16.44 -0.24
N ALA A 53 -7.72 -15.14 -0.49
CA ALA A 53 -7.43 -14.56 -1.80
C ALA A 53 -6.04 -13.92 -1.71
N SER A 54 -5.07 -14.47 -2.44
CA SER A 54 -3.68 -14.04 -2.36
C SER A 54 -3.23 -13.43 -3.69
N ILE A 55 -2.39 -12.41 -3.62
CA ILE A 55 -1.69 -11.90 -4.80
C ILE A 55 -0.69 -12.97 -5.26
N PRO A 56 -0.76 -13.44 -6.51
CA PRO A 56 0.19 -14.43 -7.03
C PRO A 56 1.63 -13.92 -6.95
N GLU A 57 2.57 -14.77 -6.54
CA GLU A 57 3.97 -14.39 -6.39
C GLU A 57 4.59 -13.87 -7.70
N GLY A 58 4.21 -14.48 -8.84
CA GLY A 58 4.65 -14.06 -10.17
C GLY A 58 4.09 -12.72 -10.65
N ALA A 59 3.11 -12.15 -9.94
CA ALA A 59 2.60 -10.80 -10.23
C ALA A 59 3.41 -9.70 -9.55
N LEU A 60 4.35 -10.06 -8.67
CA LEU A 60 5.16 -9.10 -7.91
C LEU A 60 6.57 -8.99 -8.49
N ASP A 61 7.00 -7.76 -8.78
CA ASP A 61 8.36 -7.48 -9.22
C ASP A 61 9.39 -7.91 -8.17
N PRO A 62 10.57 -8.43 -8.57
CA PRO A 62 11.63 -8.80 -7.63
C PRO A 62 12.09 -7.60 -6.79
N LEU A 63 12.70 -7.88 -5.64
CA LEU A 63 13.30 -6.82 -4.81
C LEU A 63 14.43 -6.11 -5.57
N ASP A 64 14.49 -4.78 -5.43
CA ASP A 64 15.56 -3.97 -5.99
C ASP A 64 16.89 -4.31 -5.33
N ASN A 65 17.95 -4.46 -6.14
CA ASN A 65 19.28 -4.82 -5.67
C ASN A 65 19.87 -3.83 -4.65
N ASN A 66 19.43 -2.56 -4.67
CA ASN A 66 19.85 -1.55 -3.70
C ASN A 66 19.33 -1.82 -2.29
N LEU A 67 18.38 -2.75 -2.12
CA LEU A 67 17.85 -3.16 -0.82
C LEU A 67 18.64 -4.33 -0.19
N ASN A 68 19.58 -4.95 -0.91
CA ASN A 68 20.30 -6.17 -0.46
C ASN A 68 20.91 -6.05 0.94
N ALA A 69 21.49 -4.90 1.28
CA ALA A 69 22.06 -4.66 2.61
C ALA A 69 21.01 -4.56 3.73
N ALA A 70 19.81 -4.11 3.40
CA ALA A 70 18.68 -4.01 4.31
C ALA A 70 17.93 -5.35 4.46
N VAL A 71 18.00 -6.25 3.48
CA VAL A 71 17.26 -7.53 3.47
C VAL A 71 17.43 -8.30 4.78
N LYS A 72 18.66 -8.42 5.28
CA LYS A 72 18.97 -9.16 6.51
C LYS A 72 18.40 -8.53 7.79
N LYS A 73 17.91 -7.28 7.73
CA LYS A 73 17.41 -6.52 8.88
C LYS A 73 15.89 -6.50 8.97
N CYS A 74 15.19 -7.05 7.98
CA CYS A 74 13.73 -7.01 7.91
C CYS A 74 13.16 -8.40 7.60
N SER A 75 11.93 -8.66 8.02
CA SER A 75 11.25 -9.93 7.78
C SER A 75 10.86 -10.10 6.30
N GLU A 76 10.58 -11.33 5.88
CA GLU A 76 10.04 -11.60 4.53
C GLU A 76 8.70 -10.88 4.31
N ASN A 77 7.86 -10.82 5.33
CA ASN A 77 6.57 -10.11 5.27
C ASN A 77 6.74 -8.62 5.00
N HIS A 78 7.75 -8.00 5.61
CA HIS A 78 8.09 -6.61 5.31
C HIS A 78 8.36 -6.40 3.82
N TRP A 79 9.21 -7.25 3.24
CA TRP A 79 9.58 -7.16 1.83
C TRP A 79 8.44 -7.49 0.88
N TYR A 80 7.58 -8.45 1.25
CA TYR A 80 6.36 -8.76 0.52
C TYR A 80 5.43 -7.54 0.45
N LEU A 81 5.19 -6.88 1.59
CA LEU A 81 4.40 -5.64 1.65
C LEU A 81 5.03 -4.51 0.84
N VAL A 82 6.37 -4.35 0.88
CA VAL A 82 7.08 -3.35 0.06
C VAL A 82 6.86 -3.60 -1.44
N ARG A 83 6.93 -4.85 -1.90
CA ARG A 83 6.71 -5.20 -3.32
C ARG A 83 5.27 -4.93 -3.77
N ILE A 84 4.29 -5.27 -2.94
CA ILE A 84 2.86 -4.97 -3.19
C ILE A 84 2.66 -3.46 -3.32
N ALA A 85 3.08 -2.69 -2.30
CA ALA A 85 2.91 -1.26 -2.27
C ALA A 85 3.64 -0.57 -3.44
N ALA A 86 4.83 -1.04 -3.79
CA ALA A 86 5.62 -0.46 -4.88
C ALA A 86 4.95 -0.65 -6.25
N ARG A 87 4.31 -1.80 -6.51
CA ARG A 87 3.57 -2.03 -7.76
C ARG A 87 2.40 -1.06 -7.90
N ALA A 88 1.56 -0.98 -6.87
CA ALA A 88 0.42 -0.05 -6.85
C ALA A 88 0.87 1.42 -6.96
N LEU A 89 1.95 1.79 -6.27
CA LEU A 89 2.50 3.15 -6.32
C LEU A 89 3.02 3.51 -7.72
N ARG A 90 3.70 2.58 -8.41
CA ARG A 90 4.17 2.83 -9.78
C ARG A 90 3.01 3.10 -10.72
N GLU A 91 2.00 2.23 -10.73
CA GLU A 91 0.80 2.41 -11.55
C GLU A 91 0.13 3.77 -11.29
N CYS A 92 -0.01 4.15 -10.01
CA CYS A 92 -0.58 5.44 -9.63
C CYS A 92 0.21 6.65 -10.19
N LEU A 93 1.52 6.50 -10.38
CA LEU A 93 2.39 7.56 -10.91
C LEU A 93 2.66 7.45 -12.42
N GLU A 94 2.20 6.40 -13.10
CA GLU A 94 2.41 6.22 -14.54
C GLU A 94 1.76 7.34 -15.37
N CYS A 95 0.54 7.73 -15.01
CA CYS A 95 -0.20 8.80 -15.69
C CYS A 95 0.05 10.18 -15.07
N PHE A 96 0.84 10.26 -14.01
CA PHE A 96 1.07 11.48 -13.24
C PHE A 96 2.46 11.48 -12.61
N THR A 97 3.38 12.25 -13.21
CA THR A 97 4.72 12.46 -12.65
C THR A 97 4.80 13.86 -12.03
N PRO A 98 4.73 13.97 -10.69
CA PRO A 98 4.90 15.24 -10.00
C PRO A 98 6.35 15.72 -10.14
N ASN A 99 6.54 17.04 -10.33
CA ASN A 99 7.89 17.63 -10.36
C ASN A 99 8.55 17.59 -8.98
N ASP A 100 7.77 17.85 -7.93
CA ASP A 100 8.22 17.84 -6.55
C ASP A 100 8.02 16.46 -5.90
N PRO A 101 8.82 16.12 -4.87
CA PRO A 101 8.58 14.91 -4.08
C PRO A 101 7.18 14.93 -3.46
N VAL A 102 6.45 13.81 -3.59
CA VAL A 102 5.07 13.69 -3.09
C VAL A 102 5.03 12.88 -1.79
N PRO A 103 4.37 13.39 -0.73
CA PRO A 103 4.22 12.64 0.51
C PRO A 103 3.30 11.44 0.33
N VAL A 104 3.59 10.37 1.06
CA VAL A 104 2.83 9.11 1.06
C VAL A 104 2.22 8.87 2.43
N PHE A 105 0.90 8.76 2.49
CA PHE A 105 0.12 8.37 3.67
C PHE A 105 -0.40 6.95 3.46
N LEU A 106 0.13 6.00 4.22
CA LEU A 106 -0.12 4.58 4.00
C LEU A 106 -0.65 3.89 5.25
N ALA A 107 -1.81 3.24 5.11
CA ALA A 107 -2.30 2.31 6.11
C ALA A 107 -1.55 0.96 5.98
N CYS A 108 -1.00 0.50 7.08
CA CYS A 108 -0.25 -0.73 7.19
C CYS A 108 -0.99 -1.75 8.09
N PRO A 109 -0.58 -3.03 8.07
CA PRO A 109 -1.19 -4.06 8.91
C PRO A 109 -1.22 -3.67 10.38
N GLU A 110 -2.32 -3.97 11.07
CA GLU A 110 -2.47 -3.69 12.50
C GLU A 110 -1.39 -4.37 13.34
N VAL A 111 -0.89 -3.66 14.35
CA VAL A 111 0.02 -4.24 15.33
C VAL A 111 -0.80 -4.99 16.38
N LEU A 112 -0.88 -6.32 16.22
CA LEU A 112 -1.63 -7.15 17.15
C LEU A 112 -0.89 -7.35 18.47
N PRO A 113 -1.59 -7.44 19.62
CA PRO A 113 -0.97 -7.72 20.91
C PRO A 113 -0.10 -8.99 20.87
N ASN A 114 1.08 -8.93 21.48
CA ASN A 114 2.04 -10.03 21.55
C ASN A 114 2.58 -10.52 20.19
N THR A 115 2.50 -9.68 19.14
CA THR A 115 3.12 -9.97 17.84
C THR A 115 4.19 -8.94 17.51
N SER A 116 5.21 -9.33 16.74
CA SER A 116 6.18 -8.38 16.22
C SER A 116 5.56 -7.53 15.11
N ASN A 117 5.95 -6.26 15.03
CA ASN A 117 5.50 -5.40 13.94
C ASN A 117 6.02 -5.94 12.60
N ARG A 118 5.11 -6.21 11.66
CA ARG A 118 5.42 -6.70 10.31
C ARG A 118 6.09 -5.63 9.44
N VAL A 119 5.97 -4.36 9.84
CA VAL A 119 6.46 -3.20 9.09
C VAL A 119 7.60 -2.53 9.86
N HIS A 120 8.80 -2.61 9.29
CA HIS A 120 9.97 -1.91 9.81
C HIS A 120 9.80 -0.37 9.69
N PRO A 121 10.32 0.45 10.64
CA PRO A 121 10.20 1.91 10.58
C PRO A 121 10.70 2.56 9.29
N SER A 122 11.65 1.93 8.59
CA SER A 122 12.16 2.38 7.30
C SER A 122 11.29 2.01 6.09
N PHE A 123 10.05 1.56 6.28
CA PHE A 123 9.18 1.07 5.20
C PHE A 123 9.04 2.07 4.04
N ILE A 124 8.77 3.35 4.31
CA ILE A 124 8.59 4.34 3.25
C ILE A 124 9.90 4.56 2.48
N LYS A 125 11.05 4.52 3.15
CA LYS A 125 12.36 4.57 2.49
C LYS A 125 12.59 3.34 1.61
N HIS A 126 12.24 2.15 2.08
CA HIS A 126 12.34 0.93 1.28
C HIS A 126 11.37 0.94 0.09
N LEU A 127 10.16 1.46 0.28
CA LEU A 127 9.17 1.69 -0.76
C LEU A 127 9.69 2.66 -1.81
N GLN A 128 10.32 3.77 -1.41
CA GLN A 128 10.95 4.72 -2.32
C GLN A 128 11.98 4.05 -3.23
N ILE A 129 12.87 3.23 -2.64
CA ILE A 129 13.89 2.50 -3.39
C ILE A 129 13.24 1.47 -4.34
N GLN A 130 12.30 0.66 -3.85
CA GLN A 130 11.64 -0.38 -4.64
C GLN A 130 10.79 0.18 -5.79
N SER A 131 10.09 1.29 -5.55
CA SER A 131 9.20 1.92 -6.54
C SER A 131 9.95 2.85 -7.48
N LYS A 132 11.13 3.34 -7.07
CA LYS A 132 11.86 4.45 -7.71
C LYS A 132 11.06 5.75 -7.76
N ALA A 133 10.01 5.87 -6.94
CA ALA A 133 9.18 7.06 -6.85
C ALA A 133 9.89 8.19 -6.09
N ASN A 134 9.62 9.44 -6.49
CA ASN A 134 10.11 10.62 -5.79
C ASN A 134 9.22 10.91 -4.56
N ILE A 135 9.49 10.22 -3.44
CA ILE A 135 8.70 10.34 -2.20
C ILE A 135 9.27 11.42 -1.26
N ASP A 136 8.40 12.30 -0.74
CA ASP A 136 8.71 13.22 0.35
C ASP A 136 8.77 12.47 1.70
N LEU A 137 9.93 11.90 2.03
CA LEU A 137 10.09 11.10 3.25
C LEU A 137 9.76 11.87 4.55
N PRO A 138 10.21 13.13 4.76
CA PRO A 138 9.90 13.87 5.98
C PRO A 138 8.41 14.07 6.25
N ASN A 139 7.62 14.27 5.19
CA ASN A 139 6.19 14.52 5.33
C ASN A 139 5.33 13.26 5.24
N SER A 140 5.89 12.12 4.81
CA SER A 140 5.16 10.86 4.70
C SER A 140 4.81 10.22 6.04
N LYS A 141 3.70 9.45 6.08
CA LYS A 141 3.12 8.86 7.31
C LYS A 141 2.66 7.42 7.11
N LEU A 142 2.76 6.64 8.19
CA LEU A 142 2.20 5.30 8.29
C LEU A 142 1.17 5.28 9.42
N THR A 143 0.07 4.55 9.25
CA THR A 143 -0.85 4.19 10.35
C THR A 143 -1.01 2.68 10.45
N TYR A 144 -1.46 2.20 11.61
CA TYR A 144 -1.58 0.78 11.94
C TYR A 144 -2.93 0.47 12.62
N THR A 145 -3.98 1.24 12.30
CA THR A 145 -5.30 1.18 12.94
C THR A 145 -6.25 0.13 12.33
N GLY A 146 -5.67 -0.87 11.65
CA GLY A 146 -6.42 -1.96 11.04
C GLY A 146 -7.34 -1.50 9.91
N ARG A 147 -8.56 -2.02 9.87
CA ARG A 147 -9.50 -1.86 8.73
C ARG A 147 -9.91 -0.40 8.47
N ALA A 148 -9.85 0.46 9.48
CA ALA A 148 -10.21 1.87 9.35
C ALA A 148 -9.04 2.75 8.85
N GLY A 149 -7.81 2.21 8.80
CA GLY A 149 -6.62 3.02 8.53
C GLY A 149 -6.64 3.76 7.20
N GLY A 150 -7.28 3.21 6.16
CA GLY A 150 -7.43 3.90 4.88
C GLY A 150 -8.24 5.19 5.01
N LEU A 151 -9.34 5.17 5.78
CA LEU A 151 -10.18 6.36 6.01
C LEU A 151 -9.45 7.41 6.83
N GLU A 152 -8.67 6.97 7.83
CA GLU A 152 -7.81 7.86 8.63
C GLU A 152 -6.75 8.56 7.76
N MET A 153 -6.11 7.84 6.85
CA MET A 153 -5.13 8.42 5.93
C MET A 153 -5.77 9.39 4.92
N ILE A 154 -7.01 9.13 4.49
CA ILE A 154 -7.78 10.09 3.68
C ILE A 154 -8.06 11.35 4.51
N GLU A 155 -8.56 11.24 5.73
CA GLU A 155 -8.80 12.40 6.60
C GLU A 155 -7.51 13.21 6.84
N LEU A 156 -6.38 12.52 7.04
CA LEU A 156 -5.07 13.16 7.17
C LEU A 156 -4.66 13.90 5.89
N ALA A 157 -4.95 13.34 4.71
CA ALA A 157 -4.70 14.00 3.43
C ALA A 157 -5.46 15.33 3.28
N PHE A 158 -6.75 15.36 3.66
CA PHE A 158 -7.51 16.61 3.69
C PHE A 158 -6.85 17.66 4.56
N LYS A 159 -6.50 17.31 5.81
CA LYS A 159 -5.85 18.22 6.75
C LYS A 159 -4.48 18.69 6.25
N PHE A 160 -3.71 17.79 5.65
CA PHE A 160 -2.38 18.09 5.13
C PHE A 160 -2.40 19.07 3.97
N LEU A 161 -3.26 18.83 2.97
CA LEU A 161 -3.36 19.70 1.80
C LEU A 161 -3.84 21.10 2.20
N ASP A 162 -4.86 21.18 3.07
CA ASP A 162 -5.38 22.45 3.61
C ASP A 162 -4.32 23.23 4.40
N ALA A 163 -3.57 22.54 5.28
CA ALA A 163 -2.59 23.19 6.15
C ALA A 163 -1.29 23.59 5.44
N THR A 164 -0.89 22.86 4.39
CA THR A 164 0.42 23.07 3.74
C THR A 164 0.34 23.76 2.38
N GLY A 165 -0.85 23.80 1.76
CA GLY A 165 -1.01 24.30 0.39
C GLY A 165 -0.31 23.45 -0.67
N ARG A 166 0.07 22.20 -0.35
CA ARG A 166 0.60 21.25 -1.35
C ARG A 166 -0.50 20.85 -2.33
N ASP A 167 -0.12 20.60 -3.57
CA ASP A 167 -1.08 20.21 -4.61
C ASP A 167 -1.48 18.73 -4.52
N PHE A 168 -0.57 17.87 -4.05
CA PHE A 168 -0.72 16.42 -4.12
C PHE A 168 -0.25 15.70 -2.86
N VAL A 169 -0.93 14.60 -2.56
CA VAL A 169 -0.54 13.60 -1.56
C VAL A 169 -1.00 12.24 -2.06
N LEU A 170 -0.17 11.22 -1.87
CA LEU A 170 -0.52 9.84 -2.16
C LEU A 170 -1.13 9.20 -0.93
N VAL A 171 -2.31 8.59 -1.09
CA VAL A 171 -3.02 7.92 -0.01
C VAL A 171 -3.28 6.48 -0.41
N GLY A 172 -3.03 5.53 0.49
CA GLY A 172 -3.30 4.13 0.21
C GLY A 172 -3.27 3.24 1.43
N GLY A 173 -3.31 1.94 1.18
CA GLY A 173 -3.13 0.91 2.18
C GLY A 173 -2.44 -0.31 1.59
N VAL A 174 -1.75 -1.06 2.45
CA VAL A 174 -1.12 -2.33 2.10
C VAL A 174 -1.35 -3.32 3.24
N ASP A 175 -1.77 -4.53 2.88
CA ASP A 175 -1.97 -5.60 3.85
C ASP A 175 -1.68 -6.98 3.24
N SER A 176 -1.36 -7.93 4.10
CA SER A 176 -1.20 -9.33 3.74
C SER A 176 -1.37 -10.21 4.97
N TYR A 177 -1.96 -11.38 4.76
CA TYR A 177 -1.99 -12.42 5.78
C TYR A 177 -0.59 -13.03 6.06
N LYS A 178 0.33 -12.95 5.08
CA LYS A 178 1.73 -13.44 5.18
C LYS A 178 2.41 -12.92 6.45
#